data_AF-A0A229TKV2-F1
#
_entry.id   AF-A0A229TKV2-F1
#
_cell.length_a   1.000
_cell.length_b   1.000
_cell.length_c   1.000
_cell.angle_alpha   90.00
_cell.angle_beta   90.00
_cell.angle_gamma   90.00
#
_symmetry.space_group_name_H-M   'P 1'
#
loop_
_entity.id
_entity.type
_entity.pdbx_description
1 polymer ?
#
loop_
_entity_poly.entity_id
_entity_poly.type
_entity_poly.pdbx_seq_one_letter_code
_entity_poly.pdbx_strand_id
1 'polypeptide(L)'
;MLLYLDADGLRTASNLGMSDVTITGTAKDGAIRLPGAHIGGFLDLDRATITNTAGRALRADGLRIDSSLFMRDTTITGTADDGAIRLPGAHI
;
A
#
# COMPACT_ATOMS: atom_id res chain seq x y z
N MET A 1 6.98 -8.69 -16.60
CA MET A 1 7.75 -7.44 -16.41
C MET A 1 7.12 -6.72 -15.23
N LEU A 2 7.92 -6.43 -14.19
CA LEU A 2 7.51 -6.28 -12.78
C LEU A 2 6.52 -5.13 -12.57
N LEU A 3 5.36 -5.36 -11.94
CA LEU A 3 4.39 -4.29 -11.64
C LEU A 3 3.88 -4.35 -10.20
N TYR A 4 4.76 -4.66 -9.26
CA TYR A 4 4.46 -4.46 -7.85
C TYR A 4 5.56 -3.62 -7.20
N LEU A 5 5.17 -2.74 -6.29
CA LEU A 5 6.07 -2.00 -5.42
C LEU A 5 6.39 -2.88 -4.21
N ASP A 6 7.64 -3.33 -4.11
CA ASP A 6 8.17 -3.99 -2.92
C ASP A 6 8.88 -2.96 -2.04
N ALA A 7 8.24 -2.59 -0.94
CA ALA A 7 8.76 -1.68 0.07
C ALA A 7 8.65 -2.31 1.47
N ASP A 8 8.78 -3.64 1.54
CA ASP A 8 8.89 -4.39 2.79
C ASP A 8 10.01 -3.77 3.67
N GLY A 9 9.68 -3.45 4.92
CA GLY A 9 10.63 -2.89 5.88
C GLY A 9 11.14 -1.48 5.56
N LEU A 10 10.58 -0.78 4.56
CA LEU A 10 10.98 0.58 4.21
C LEU A 10 10.96 1.49 5.44
N ARG A 11 12.01 2.29 5.61
CA ARG A 11 12.12 3.33 6.65
C ARG A 11 12.30 4.68 5.98
N THR A 12 11.35 5.58 6.17
CA THR A 12 11.50 6.99 5.78
C THR A 12 11.34 7.86 7.01
N ALA A 13 12.22 8.85 7.19
CA ALA A 13 12.08 9.84 8.27
C ALA A 13 10.97 10.87 7.96
N SER A 14 10.52 10.91 6.71
CA SER A 14 9.51 11.85 6.21
C SER A 14 8.42 11.09 5.46
N ASN A 15 7.70 11.80 4.60
CA ASN A 15 6.52 11.33 3.90
C ASN A 15 6.86 10.30 2.81
N LEU A 16 5.89 9.42 2.53
CA LEU A 16 5.87 8.60 1.33
C LEU A 16 4.70 9.07 0.45
N GLY A 17 5.04 9.75 -0.65
CA GLY A 17 4.06 10.29 -1.59
C GLY A 17 3.79 9.33 -2.75
N MET A 18 2.53 8.98 -2.96
CA MET A 18 2.03 8.10 -4.01
C MET A 18 0.65 8.57 -4.53
N SER A 19 0.39 9.88 -4.52
CA SER A 19 -0.82 10.44 -5.10
C SER A 19 -0.80 10.39 -6.63
N ASP A 20 -1.98 10.33 -7.25
CA ASP A 20 -2.20 10.30 -8.71
C ASP A 20 -1.55 9.12 -9.46
N VAL A 21 -1.13 8.07 -8.75
CA VAL A 21 -0.47 6.91 -9.39
C VAL A 21 -1.48 5.87 -9.87
N THR A 22 -1.16 5.19 -10.97
CA THR A 22 -1.84 3.96 -11.38
C THR A 22 -0.88 2.78 -11.28
N ILE A 23 -1.21 1.80 -10.44
CA ILE A 23 -0.41 0.59 -10.20
C ILE A 23 -1.29 -0.62 -10.55
N THR A 24 -0.80 -1.51 -11.41
CA THR A 24 -1.52 -2.73 -11.81
C THR A 24 -0.61 -3.93 -11.67
N GLY A 25 -0.81 -4.76 -10.64
CA GLY A 25 -0.04 -5.96 -10.38
C GLY A 25 -0.77 -7.26 -10.71
N THR A 26 0.00 -8.34 -10.72
CA THR A 26 -0.51 -9.73 -10.79
C THR A 26 0.23 -10.61 -9.76
N ALA A 27 0.44 -10.09 -8.56
CA ALA A 27 1.28 -10.72 -7.53
C ALA A 27 0.42 -11.25 -6.39
N LYS A 28 0.57 -12.52 -5.99
CA LYS A 28 -0.26 -13.13 -4.92
C LYS A 28 -0.25 -12.34 -3.60
N ASP A 29 0.89 -11.71 -3.30
CA ASP A 29 1.09 -11.06 -2.01
C ASP A 29 0.76 -9.56 -1.97
N GLY A 30 0.50 -8.89 -3.11
CA GLY A 30 0.36 -7.43 -3.12
C GLY A 30 0.84 -6.78 -4.41
N ALA A 31 0.10 -5.82 -4.96
CA ALA A 31 0.64 -4.87 -5.94
C ALA A 31 1.47 -3.77 -5.26
N ILE A 32 1.16 -3.42 -4.01
CA ILE A 32 2.02 -2.63 -3.13
C ILE A 32 2.24 -3.44 -1.85
N ARG A 33 3.51 -3.55 -1.46
CA ARG A 33 3.90 -4.19 -0.21
C ARG A 33 4.66 -3.21 0.68
N LEU A 34 4.15 -3.05 1.89
CA LEU A 34 4.68 -2.28 3.01
C LEU A 34 4.73 -3.08 4.36
N PRO A 35 4.78 -4.43 4.41
CA PRO A 35 5.00 -5.15 5.67
C PRO A 35 6.15 -4.57 6.51
N GLY A 36 5.86 -4.26 7.76
CA GLY A 36 6.83 -3.74 8.73
C GLY A 36 7.45 -2.38 8.36
N ALA A 37 6.94 -1.69 7.35
CA ALA A 37 7.44 -0.36 6.97
C ALA A 37 7.14 0.68 8.06
N HIS A 38 7.97 1.72 8.15
CA HIS A 38 7.75 2.86 9.04
C HIS A 38 7.99 4.17 8.29
N ILE A 39 6.95 4.98 8.26
CA ILE A 39 6.89 6.29 7.62
C ILE A 39 6.81 7.32 8.73
N GLY A 40 7.88 8.09 8.93
CA GLY A 40 7.98 9.12 9.95
C GLY A 40 7.11 10.36 9.68
N GLY A 41 6.58 10.47 8.46
CA GLY A 41 5.59 11.47 8.06
C GLY A 41 4.24 10.85 7.74
N PHE A 42 3.62 11.32 6.66
CA PHE A 42 2.37 10.76 6.13
C PHE A 42 2.60 9.81 4.95
N LEU A 43 1.66 8.89 4.74
CA LEU A 43 1.50 8.15 3.49
C LEU A 43 0.38 8.80 2.68
N ASP A 44 0.68 9.27 1.48
CA ASP A 44 -0.32 9.86 0.58
C ASP A 44 -0.61 8.93 -0.59
N LEU A 45 -1.84 8.40 -0.65
CA LEU A 45 -2.37 7.60 -1.75
C LEU A 45 -3.56 8.30 -2.45
N ASP A 46 -3.73 9.61 -2.24
CA ASP A 46 -4.86 10.33 -2.84
C ASP A 46 -4.90 10.16 -4.36
N ARG A 47 -6.09 9.93 -4.91
CA ARG A 47 -6.33 9.71 -6.35
C ARG A 47 -5.56 8.52 -6.94
N ALA A 48 -4.99 7.64 -6.11
CA ALA A 48 -4.31 6.46 -6.61
C ALA A 48 -5.33 5.41 -7.10
N THR A 49 -4.96 4.72 -8.17
CA THR A 49 -5.66 3.52 -8.66
C THR A 49 -4.73 2.33 -8.53
N ILE A 50 -5.05 1.39 -7.64
CA ILE A 50 -4.22 0.23 -7.34
C ILE A 50 -5.03 -1.03 -7.62
N THR A 51 -4.64 -1.76 -8.65
CA THR A 51 -5.29 -3.02 -9.04
C THR A 51 -4.31 -4.17 -8.88
N ASN A 52 -4.79 -5.29 -8.33
CA ASN A 52 -4.07 -6.56 -8.39
C ASN A 52 -5.04 -7.68 -8.77
N THR A 53 -4.73 -8.40 -9.86
CA THR A 53 -5.63 -9.44 -10.40
C THR A 53 -5.34 -10.85 -9.88
N ALA A 54 -4.31 -11.02 -9.06
CA ALA A 54 -3.90 -12.32 -8.53
C ALA A 54 -3.90 -12.42 -6.99
N GLY A 55 -4.35 -11.38 -6.29
CA GLY A 55 -4.32 -11.31 -4.84
C GLY A 55 -4.72 -9.94 -4.31
N ARG A 56 -4.24 -9.59 -3.12
CA ARG A 56 -4.53 -8.30 -2.47
C ARG A 56 -3.87 -7.15 -3.21
N ALA A 57 -4.47 -5.98 -3.24
CA ALA A 57 -3.85 -4.80 -3.85
C ALA A 57 -2.74 -4.22 -2.95
N LEU A 58 -3.05 -4.03 -1.66
CA LEU A 58 -2.13 -3.45 -0.68
C LEU A 58 -1.89 -4.41 0.49
N ARG A 59 -0.63 -4.71 0.75
CA ARG A 59 -0.18 -5.46 1.91
C ARG A 59 0.62 -4.55 2.84
N ALA A 60 0.18 -4.40 4.09
CA ALA A 60 0.78 -3.46 5.04
C ALA A 60 0.71 -4.01 6.48
N ASP A 61 0.96 -5.30 6.66
CA ASP A 61 1.08 -5.93 7.98
C ASP A 61 2.13 -5.19 8.84
N GLY A 62 1.75 -4.68 10.01
CA GLY A 62 2.68 -3.96 10.89
C GLY A 62 3.20 -2.63 10.32
N LEU A 63 2.56 -2.04 9.31
CA LEU A 63 2.88 -0.69 8.84
C LEU A 63 2.74 0.32 9.98
N ARG A 64 3.74 1.18 10.17
CA ARG A 64 3.67 2.32 11.09
C ARG A 64 3.72 3.63 10.31
N ILE A 65 2.76 4.49 10.55
CA ILE A 65 2.75 5.89 10.09
C ILE A 65 2.74 6.75 11.35
N ASP A 66 3.66 7.70 11.45
CA ASP A 66 3.74 8.58 12.61
C ASP A 66 2.79 9.79 12.50
N SER A 67 2.24 10.06 11.30
CA SER A 67 1.31 11.16 11.08
C SER A 67 -0.08 10.71 10.58
N SER A 68 -0.26 10.47 9.28
CA SER A 68 -1.58 10.20 8.70
C SER A 68 -1.49 9.41 7.40
N LEU A 69 -2.54 8.64 7.11
CA LEU A 69 -2.77 8.01 5.81
C LEU A 69 -3.84 8.79 5.04
N PHE A 70 -3.51 9.27 3.85
CA PHE A 70 -4.45 9.90 2.93
C PHE A 70 -4.86 8.92 1.81
N MET A 71 -6.16 8.74 1.61
CA MET A 71 -6.76 7.87 0.58
C MET A 71 -8.03 8.51 -0.03
N ARG A 72 -8.00 9.82 -0.26
CA ARG A 72 -9.10 10.55 -0.91
C ARG A 72 -9.17 10.14 -2.37
N ASP A 73 -10.37 9.92 -2.90
CA ASP A 73 -10.60 9.54 -4.31
C ASP A 73 -9.77 8.34 -4.79
N THR A 74 -9.42 7.43 -3.87
CA THR A 74 -8.58 6.26 -4.16
C THR A 74 -9.42 5.07 -4.59
N THR A 75 -9.00 4.37 -5.65
CA THR A 75 -9.59 3.10 -6.08
C THR A 75 -8.62 1.96 -5.81
N ILE A 76 -9.04 0.98 -4.99
CA ILE A 76 -8.22 -0.19 -4.66
C ILE A 76 -9.01 -1.45 -5.01
N THR A 77 -8.45 -2.28 -5.89
CA THR A 77 -9.07 -3.52 -6.37
C THR A 77 -8.11 -4.69 -6.21
N GLY A 78 -8.52 -5.69 -5.44
CA GLY A 78 -7.78 -6.94 -5.25
C GLY A 78 -8.74 -8.13 -5.28
N THR A 79 -8.22 -9.31 -5.61
CA THR A 79 -9.00 -10.55 -5.74
C THR A 79 -8.80 -11.51 -4.56
N ALA A 80 -8.17 -11.06 -3.46
CA ALA A 80 -7.98 -11.89 -2.29
C ALA A 80 -9.28 -12.05 -1.48
N ASP A 81 -9.52 -13.25 -0.98
CA ASP A 81 -10.73 -13.62 -0.22
C ASP A 81 -10.89 -12.82 1.09
N ASP A 82 -9.77 -12.36 1.68
CA ASP A 82 -9.75 -11.56 2.91
C ASP A 82 -9.79 -10.03 2.66
N GLY A 83 -10.02 -9.62 1.40
CA GLY A 83 -10.14 -8.22 0.99
C GLY A 83 -8.92 -7.67 0.25
N ALA A 84 -9.12 -6.53 -0.41
CA ALA A 84 -8.10 -5.90 -1.25
C ALA A 84 -6.95 -5.24 -0.46
N ILE A 85 -7.17 -4.92 0.81
CA ILE A 85 -6.21 -4.25 1.70
C ILE A 85 -6.01 -5.08 2.95
N ARG A 86 -4.76 -5.25 3.38
CA ARG A 86 -4.41 -5.98 4.61
C ARG A 86 -3.53 -5.14 5.52
N LEU A 87 -4.02 -4.90 6.74
CA LEU A 87 -3.41 -3.99 7.74
C LEU A 87 -3.29 -4.59 9.17
N PRO A 88 -3.05 -5.90 9.38
CA PRO A 88 -2.98 -6.45 10.73
C PRO A 88 -1.80 -5.84 11.49
N GLY A 89 -2.06 -5.35 12.69
CA GLY A 89 -1.05 -4.69 13.53
C GLY A 89 -0.52 -3.37 12.97
N ALA A 90 -1.14 -2.81 11.92
CA ALA A 90 -0.77 -1.49 11.43
C ALA A 90 -1.15 -0.41 12.46
N HIS A 91 -0.29 0.60 12.59
CA HIS A 91 -0.52 1.80 13.40
C HIS A 91 -0.51 3.00 12.46
N ILE A 92 -1.67 3.63 12.31
CA ILE A 92 -1.95 4.68 11.33
C ILE A 92 -2.60 5.86 12.04
#